data_AF-A0A952RVH2-F1
#
_entry.id   AF-A0A952RVH2-F1
#
_cell.length_a   1.000
_cell.length_b   1.000
_cell.length_c   1.000
_cell.angle_alpha   90.00
_cell.angle_beta   90.00
_cell.angle_gamma   90.00
#
_symmetry.space_group_name_H-M   'P 1'
#
loop_
_entity.id
_entity.type
_entity.pdbx_description
1 polymer ?
#
loop_
_entity_poly.entity_id
_entity_poly.type
_entity_poly.pdbx_seq_one_letter_code
_entity_poly.pdbx_strand_id
1 'polypeptide(L)'
;MSEKKVWSRRILWAAGYAAVFIAAFVYLKSDSSRGTTLNEAYKQEIRNALAEIDFPSSNNLAEISTATADLSDFMNYRAGIQIDQANKNLLNTTEQGFWNDSRIINLHGLAEAMTEVAVERIPTLSNLEIAAITESLRGFDAPGLPVGYVNARNYVHLRGRVMNSMLATSFSTELTNLRDGQIDSKVTQNLIRLALENEIDRKMKLIREAEPAFFANSTDMSPIQALFVAYAVATDDTLVHNQVGLNGRLTAVHQSLVQLHGSFPSPSGHKAFGDNGYLQSTPAALALSGPNVTLLINKINAKGVTQ
;
A
#
# COMPACT_ATOMS: atom_id res chain seq x y z
N MET A 1 0.83 36.10 24.37
CA MET A 1 0.78 35.26 23.14
C MET A 1 -0.47 34.38 23.26
N SER A 2 -1.49 34.54 22.40
CA SER A 2 -2.84 34.03 22.71
C SER A 2 -2.99 32.51 22.60
N GLU A 3 -3.74 31.91 23.52
CA GLU A 3 -4.03 30.46 23.57
C GLU A 3 -4.57 29.91 22.25
N LYS A 4 -5.27 30.71 21.44
CA LYS A 4 -5.73 30.32 20.10
C LYS A 4 -4.60 29.98 19.13
N LYS A 5 -3.44 30.64 19.21
CA LYS A 5 -2.24 30.30 18.39
C LYS A 5 -1.52 29.04 18.89
N VAL A 6 -1.64 28.72 20.18
CA VAL A 6 -1.11 27.48 20.78
C VAL A 6 -2.00 26.31 20.39
N TRP A 7 -3.32 26.49 20.37
CA TRP A 7 -4.28 25.48 19.91
C TRP A 7 -4.22 25.26 18.39
N SER A 8 -4.08 26.30 17.57
CA SER A 8 -3.92 26.12 16.12
C SER A 8 -2.62 25.42 15.75
N ARG A 9 -1.53 25.68 16.49
CA ARG A 9 -0.29 24.88 16.38
C ARG A 9 -0.50 23.46 16.90
N ARG A 10 -1.13 23.25 18.05
CA ARG A 10 -1.42 21.88 18.54
C ARG A 10 -2.35 21.07 17.64
N ILE A 11 -3.24 21.69 16.88
CA ILE A 11 -4.09 21.03 15.88
C ILE A 11 -3.29 20.74 14.59
N LEU A 12 -2.39 21.64 14.17
CA LEU A 12 -1.41 21.36 13.09
C LEU A 12 -0.39 20.29 13.48
N TRP A 13 -0.08 20.15 14.77
CA TRP A 13 0.78 19.10 15.31
C TRP A 13 0.01 17.80 15.57
N ALA A 14 -1.25 17.86 16.00
CA ALA A 14 -2.16 16.71 16.08
C ALA A 14 -2.50 16.10 14.71
N ALA A 15 -2.51 16.92 13.66
CA ALA A 15 -2.58 16.47 12.27
C ALA A 15 -1.25 15.88 11.77
N GLY A 16 -0.13 16.12 12.47
CA GLY A 16 1.19 15.55 12.18
C GLY A 16 1.48 14.21 12.90
N TYR A 17 0.70 13.84 13.92
CA TYR A 17 0.90 12.61 14.71
C TYR A 17 0.36 11.34 14.07
N ALA A 18 -0.36 11.53 12.98
CA ALA A 18 -0.71 10.49 12.06
C ALA A 18 0.47 10.27 11.11
N ALA A 19 1.58 9.61 11.49
CA ALA A 19 2.77 9.55 10.59
C ALA A 19 3.33 8.16 10.29
N VAL A 20 2.81 7.09 10.87
CA VAL A 20 3.67 5.92 11.15
C VAL A 20 3.25 4.64 10.44
N PHE A 21 1.95 4.40 10.34
CA PHE A 21 1.38 3.68 9.19
C PHE A 21 0.92 4.67 8.11
N ILE A 22 1.04 5.96 8.41
CA ILE A 22 0.45 7.06 7.66
C ILE A 22 1.45 7.73 6.73
N ALA A 23 2.76 7.64 6.96
CA ALA A 23 3.71 7.99 5.92
C ALA A 23 3.52 7.13 4.65
N ALA A 24 2.88 5.96 4.80
CA ALA A 24 2.35 5.18 3.70
C ALA A 24 0.91 5.56 3.26
N PHE A 25 0.07 6.28 4.02
CA PHE A 25 -1.37 6.42 3.67
C PHE A 25 -2.14 7.75 3.91
N VAL A 26 -1.69 8.79 4.62
CA VAL A 26 -2.61 9.93 4.97
C VAL A 26 -1.89 11.27 5.12
N TYR A 27 -2.41 12.49 4.83
CA TYR A 27 -3.20 13.12 3.75
C TYR A 27 -3.37 14.63 4.11
N LEU A 28 -3.39 15.56 3.13
CA LEU A 28 -4.44 16.62 2.94
C LEU A 28 -4.23 17.54 1.71
N LYS A 29 -5.16 17.45 0.73
CA LYS A 29 -5.54 18.34 -0.42
C LYS A 29 -4.40 18.87 -1.32
N SER A 30 -4.42 18.88 -2.65
CA SER A 30 -5.43 18.91 -3.71
C SER A 30 -4.70 18.48 -5.00
N ASP A 31 -5.25 17.57 -5.81
CA ASP A 31 -5.90 18.01 -7.06
C ASP A 31 -7.19 17.23 -7.32
N SER A 32 -8.30 17.92 -7.08
CA SER A 32 -9.58 17.70 -7.74
C SER A 32 -9.57 18.22 -9.18
N SER A 33 -8.48 18.07 -9.95
CA SER A 33 -8.34 18.70 -11.27
C SER A 33 -7.65 17.85 -12.35
N ARG A 34 -7.71 16.52 -12.25
CA ARG A 34 -7.86 15.71 -13.47
C ARG A 34 -9.23 15.07 -13.47
N GLY A 35 -10.23 15.93 -13.65
CA GLY A 35 -11.54 15.57 -14.20
C GLY A 35 -11.40 15.14 -15.67
N THR A 36 -10.54 14.16 -15.90
CA THR A 36 -10.43 13.42 -17.15
C THR A 36 -10.55 11.98 -16.73
N THR A 37 -11.65 11.35 -17.13
CA THR A 37 -11.76 9.90 -17.30
C THR A 37 -10.38 9.34 -17.62
N LEU A 38 -9.93 8.29 -16.91
CA LEU A 38 -8.68 7.62 -17.27
C LEU A 38 -8.69 7.36 -18.77
N ASN A 39 -7.61 7.72 -19.47
CA ASN A 39 -7.56 7.42 -20.90
C ASN A 39 -7.59 5.90 -21.08
N GLU A 40 -8.15 5.41 -22.19
CA GLU A 40 -8.32 3.97 -22.39
C GLU A 40 -6.98 3.21 -22.42
N ALA A 41 -5.88 3.88 -22.81
CA ALA A 41 -4.54 3.30 -22.74
C ALA A 41 -4.15 2.94 -21.29
N TYR A 42 -4.34 3.85 -20.35
CA TYR A 42 -4.04 3.63 -18.93
C TYR A 42 -4.96 2.57 -18.31
N LYS A 43 -6.26 2.60 -18.65
CA LYS A 43 -7.19 1.53 -18.24
C LYS A 43 -6.75 0.17 -18.78
N GLN A 44 -6.30 0.12 -20.02
CA GLN A 44 -5.80 -1.12 -20.61
C GLN A 44 -4.54 -1.62 -19.90
N GLU A 45 -3.65 -0.72 -19.46
CA GLU A 45 -2.49 -1.11 -18.66
C GLU A 45 -2.89 -1.71 -17.30
N ILE A 46 -3.96 -1.22 -16.68
CA ILE A 46 -4.53 -1.82 -15.47
C ILE A 46 -5.13 -3.19 -15.77
N ARG A 47 -5.95 -3.31 -16.81
CA ARG A 47 -6.53 -4.61 -17.24
C ARG A 47 -5.43 -5.64 -17.52
N ASN A 48 -4.35 -5.23 -18.17
CA ASN A 48 -3.21 -6.11 -18.44
C ASN A 48 -2.54 -6.62 -17.16
N ALA A 49 -2.45 -5.77 -16.11
CA ALA A 49 -1.92 -6.20 -14.82
C ALA A 49 -2.90 -7.14 -14.10
N LEU A 50 -4.19 -6.82 -14.10
CA LEU A 50 -5.23 -7.65 -13.48
C LEU A 50 -5.38 -9.01 -14.14
N ALA A 51 -5.12 -9.11 -15.45
CA ALA A 51 -5.14 -10.38 -16.20
C ALA A 51 -4.04 -11.37 -15.78
N GLU A 52 -3.11 -10.98 -14.90
CA GLU A 52 -2.17 -11.91 -14.26
C GLU A 52 -2.78 -12.65 -13.07
N ILE A 53 -4.00 -12.30 -12.65
CA ILE A 53 -4.70 -12.91 -11.52
C ILE A 53 -6.06 -13.42 -12.00
N ASP A 54 -6.24 -14.74 -12.02
CA ASP A 54 -7.52 -15.35 -12.35
C ASP A 54 -8.45 -15.31 -11.13
N PHE A 55 -9.09 -14.16 -10.88
CA PHE A 55 -10.04 -14.01 -9.76
C PHE A 55 -11.17 -15.05 -9.83
N PRO A 56 -11.56 -15.66 -8.69
CA PRO A 56 -12.54 -16.73 -8.67
C PRO A 56 -13.91 -16.21 -9.10
N SER A 57 -14.58 -16.95 -9.99
CA SER A 57 -15.92 -16.61 -10.48
C SER A 57 -17.02 -17.44 -9.82
N SER A 58 -16.63 -18.45 -9.05
CA SER A 58 -17.51 -19.40 -8.40
C SER A 58 -16.93 -19.89 -7.08
N ASN A 59 -17.77 -20.54 -6.26
CA ASN A 59 -17.33 -21.21 -5.03
C ASN A 59 -16.63 -22.56 -5.32
N ASN A 60 -15.59 -22.52 -6.14
CA ASN A 60 -14.78 -23.67 -6.50
C ASN A 60 -13.41 -23.55 -5.82
N LEU A 61 -13.05 -24.53 -4.98
CA LEU A 61 -11.78 -24.49 -4.23
C LEU A 61 -10.55 -24.44 -5.15
N ALA A 62 -10.60 -25.09 -6.32
CA ALA A 62 -9.50 -25.06 -7.26
C ALA A 62 -9.33 -23.67 -7.87
N GLU A 63 -10.42 -23.01 -8.28
CA GLU A 63 -10.40 -21.62 -8.77
C GLU A 63 -9.86 -20.66 -7.69
N ILE A 64 -10.40 -20.77 -6.47
CA ILE A 64 -9.97 -19.96 -5.32
C ILE A 64 -8.48 -20.17 -5.02
N SER A 65 -8.01 -21.41 -5.04
CA SER A 65 -6.60 -21.71 -4.77
C SER A 65 -5.67 -21.22 -5.87
N THR A 66 -6.09 -21.28 -7.14
CA THR A 66 -5.34 -20.70 -8.27
C THR A 66 -5.25 -19.19 -8.12
N ALA A 67 -6.38 -18.50 -7.89
CA ALA A 67 -6.41 -17.05 -7.69
C ALA A 67 -5.48 -16.60 -6.54
N THR A 68 -5.46 -17.33 -5.43
CA THR A 68 -4.56 -17.06 -4.30
C THR A 68 -3.08 -17.29 -4.65
N ALA A 69 -2.78 -18.29 -5.49
CA ALA A 69 -1.42 -18.53 -5.96
C ALA A 69 -0.97 -17.42 -6.91
N ASP A 70 -1.82 -17.05 -7.88
CA ASP A 70 -1.56 -15.97 -8.83
C ASP A 70 -1.37 -14.63 -8.13
N LEU A 71 -2.22 -14.31 -7.14
CA LEU A 71 -2.04 -13.11 -6.31
C LEU A 71 -0.68 -13.11 -5.60
N SER A 72 -0.27 -14.25 -5.03
CA SER A 72 1.05 -14.36 -4.39
C SER A 72 2.20 -14.18 -5.39
N ASP A 73 2.08 -14.71 -6.60
CA ASP A 73 3.11 -14.59 -7.63
C ASP A 73 3.17 -13.18 -8.19
N PHE A 74 2.01 -12.53 -8.38
CA PHE A 74 1.89 -11.11 -8.73
C PHE A 74 2.58 -10.21 -7.70
N MET A 75 2.26 -10.39 -6.41
CA MET A 75 2.86 -9.63 -5.31
C MET A 75 4.39 -9.85 -5.22
N ASN A 76 4.85 -11.09 -5.43
CA ASN A 76 6.26 -11.43 -5.38
C ASN A 76 7.02 -10.85 -6.58
N TYR A 77 6.46 -10.93 -7.77
CA TYR A 77 7.07 -10.40 -8.97
C TYR A 77 7.31 -8.89 -8.85
N ARG A 78 6.29 -8.15 -8.37
CA ARG A 78 6.27 -6.69 -8.35
C ARG A 78 6.96 -6.08 -7.13
N ALA A 79 6.82 -6.70 -5.96
CA ALA A 79 7.31 -6.15 -4.69
C ALA A 79 8.16 -7.11 -3.84
N GLY A 80 8.37 -8.36 -4.28
CA GLY A 80 9.10 -9.36 -3.49
C GLY A 80 8.34 -9.89 -2.29
N ILE A 81 7.01 -9.73 -2.26
CA ILE A 81 6.14 -10.21 -1.17
C ILE A 81 5.55 -11.56 -1.57
N GLN A 82 5.81 -12.59 -0.77
CA GLN A 82 5.26 -13.93 -0.97
C GLN A 82 4.28 -14.26 0.15
N ILE A 83 3.10 -14.75 -0.22
CA ILE A 83 2.14 -15.28 0.75
C ILE A 83 2.57 -16.70 1.11
N ASP A 84 2.87 -16.95 2.38
CA ASP A 84 3.23 -18.29 2.84
C ASP A 84 2.03 -19.27 2.74
N GLN A 85 2.31 -20.58 2.77
CA GLN A 85 1.29 -21.60 2.57
C GLN A 85 0.17 -21.57 3.63
N ALA A 86 0.49 -21.20 4.88
CA ALA A 86 -0.52 -21.12 5.94
C ALA A 86 -1.50 -19.98 5.66
N ASN A 87 -1.00 -18.83 5.24
CA ASN A 87 -1.80 -17.68 4.84
C ASN A 87 -2.59 -17.95 3.55
N LYS A 88 -2.02 -18.67 2.57
CA LYS A 88 -2.78 -19.12 1.39
C LYS A 88 -3.97 -19.99 1.78
N ASN A 89 -3.77 -20.96 2.66
CA ASN A 89 -4.85 -21.84 3.14
C ASN A 89 -5.92 -21.06 3.92
N LEU A 90 -5.50 -20.12 4.77
CA LEU A 90 -6.42 -19.26 5.52
C LEU A 90 -7.24 -18.35 4.59
N LEU A 91 -6.60 -17.77 3.57
CA LEU A 91 -7.29 -16.94 2.57
C LEU A 91 -8.30 -17.77 1.77
N ASN A 92 -7.91 -18.96 1.30
CA ASN A 92 -8.81 -19.87 0.58
C ASN A 92 -10.04 -20.25 1.41
N THR A 93 -9.82 -20.59 2.70
CA THR A 93 -10.91 -20.96 3.61
C THR A 93 -11.85 -19.77 3.86
N THR A 94 -11.28 -18.57 4.00
CA THR A 94 -12.04 -17.34 4.21
C THR A 94 -12.86 -16.97 2.98
N GLU A 95 -12.27 -17.09 1.78
CA GLU A 95 -12.94 -16.87 0.50
C GLU A 95 -14.14 -17.83 0.34
N GLN A 96 -13.95 -19.14 0.58
CA GLN A 96 -15.04 -20.12 0.54
C GLN A 96 -16.15 -19.81 1.55
N GLY A 97 -15.78 -19.37 2.77
CA GLY A 97 -16.75 -18.93 3.77
C GLY A 97 -17.58 -17.75 3.27
N PHE A 98 -16.95 -16.77 2.62
CA PHE A 98 -17.64 -15.62 2.04
C PHE A 98 -18.61 -16.03 0.93
N TRP A 99 -18.21 -16.96 0.05
CA TRP A 99 -19.11 -17.50 -0.97
C TRP A 99 -20.31 -18.24 -0.36
N ASN A 100 -20.09 -19.09 0.64
CA ASN A 100 -21.16 -19.86 1.30
C ASN A 100 -22.18 -18.95 1.99
N ASP A 101 -21.69 -17.91 2.66
CA ASP A 101 -22.52 -17.02 3.46
C ASP A 101 -23.02 -15.79 2.67
N SER A 102 -22.71 -15.72 1.37
CA SER A 102 -22.96 -14.53 0.52
C SER A 102 -22.43 -13.25 1.17
N ARG A 103 -21.24 -13.32 1.76
CA ARG A 103 -20.58 -12.20 2.44
C ARG A 103 -19.65 -11.46 1.52
N ILE A 104 -19.47 -10.19 1.85
CA ILE A 104 -18.58 -9.25 1.17
C ILE A 104 -17.89 -8.36 2.18
N ILE A 105 -16.74 -7.79 1.80
CA ILE A 105 -16.14 -6.68 2.53
C ILE A 105 -16.25 -5.40 1.72
N ASN A 106 -16.90 -4.39 2.29
CA ASN A 106 -16.95 -3.08 1.66
C ASN A 106 -15.66 -2.29 1.96
N LEU A 107 -15.46 -1.19 1.24
CA LEU A 107 -14.31 -0.30 1.39
C LEU A 107 -14.08 0.15 2.84
N HIS A 108 -15.16 0.49 3.55
CA HIS A 108 -15.07 0.95 4.93
C HIS A 108 -14.56 -0.17 5.86
N GLY A 109 -15.09 -1.39 5.69
CA GLY A 109 -14.66 -2.58 6.42
C GLY A 109 -13.19 -2.92 6.16
N LEU A 110 -12.70 -2.76 4.92
CA LEU A 110 -11.29 -2.94 4.61
C LEU A 110 -10.42 -1.86 5.28
N ALA A 111 -10.85 -0.59 5.25
CA ALA A 111 -10.14 0.50 5.90
C ALA A 111 -10.06 0.29 7.43
N GLU A 112 -11.15 -0.18 8.05
CA GLU A 112 -11.15 -0.58 9.45
C GLU A 112 -10.21 -1.76 9.72
N ALA A 113 -10.27 -2.81 8.91
CA ALA A 113 -9.41 -3.99 9.06
C ALA A 113 -7.91 -3.61 9.00
N MET A 114 -7.52 -2.79 8.02
CA MET A 114 -6.15 -2.29 7.89
C MET A 114 -5.77 -1.33 9.04
N THR A 115 -6.72 -0.55 9.56
CA THR A 115 -6.50 0.31 10.73
C THR A 115 -6.23 -0.53 11.97
N GLU A 116 -7.01 -1.57 12.21
CA GLU A 116 -6.82 -2.45 13.37
C GLU A 116 -5.47 -3.16 13.29
N VAL A 117 -5.06 -3.65 12.11
CA VAL A 117 -3.71 -4.20 11.90
C VAL A 117 -2.63 -3.17 12.26
N ALA A 118 -2.77 -1.93 11.79
CA ALA A 118 -1.83 -0.86 12.09
C ALA A 118 -1.77 -0.55 13.60
N VAL A 119 -2.92 -0.45 14.25
CA VAL A 119 -3.06 -0.15 15.68
C VAL A 119 -2.45 -1.25 16.53
N GLU A 120 -2.60 -2.51 16.15
CA GLU A 120 -1.98 -3.65 16.84
C GLU A 120 -0.47 -3.73 16.57
N ARG A 121 -0.03 -3.38 15.35
CA ARG A 121 1.37 -3.55 14.95
C ARG A 121 2.29 -2.45 15.44
N ILE A 122 1.85 -1.20 15.45
CA ILE A 122 2.71 -0.05 15.75
C ILE A 122 3.31 -0.11 17.17
N PRO A 123 2.55 -0.39 18.25
CA PRO A 123 3.09 -0.53 19.61
C PRO A 123 4.18 -1.59 19.74
N THR A 124 4.18 -2.59 18.85
CA THR A 124 5.10 -3.73 18.90
C THR A 124 6.32 -3.55 17.99
N LEU A 125 6.50 -2.38 17.37
CA LEU A 125 7.66 -2.12 16.49
C LEU A 125 8.96 -2.03 17.29
N SER A 126 9.93 -2.86 16.92
CA SER A 126 11.29 -2.72 17.43
C SER A 126 11.99 -1.49 16.84
N ASN A 127 13.03 -0.99 17.52
CA ASN A 127 13.86 0.10 16.97
C ASN A 127 14.49 -0.27 15.61
N LEU A 128 14.82 -1.56 15.40
CA LEU A 128 15.34 -2.05 14.13
C LEU A 128 14.29 -1.96 13.02
N GLU A 129 13.04 -2.30 13.31
CA GLU A 129 11.94 -2.18 12.35
C GLU A 129 11.62 -0.71 12.05
N ILE A 130 11.68 0.17 13.05
CA ILE A 130 11.56 1.62 12.84
C ILE A 130 12.66 2.13 11.90
N ALA A 131 13.90 1.69 12.10
CA ALA A 131 15.01 2.03 11.22
C ALA A 131 14.80 1.47 9.81
N ALA A 132 14.35 0.23 9.67
CA ALA A 132 14.06 -0.40 8.37
C ALA A 132 12.91 0.28 7.62
N ILE A 133 11.83 0.68 8.32
CA ILE A 133 10.75 1.49 7.75
C ILE A 133 11.29 2.80 7.22
N THR A 134 12.05 3.50 8.08
CA THR A 134 12.66 4.78 7.72
C THR A 134 13.53 4.62 6.49
N GLU A 135 14.38 3.59 6.46
CA GLU A 135 15.27 3.31 5.34
C GLU A 135 14.51 3.05 4.04
N SER A 136 13.47 2.21 4.09
CA SER A 136 12.64 1.91 2.92
C SER A 136 11.97 3.17 2.38
N LEU A 137 11.51 4.08 3.23
CA LEU A 137 10.84 5.31 2.80
C LEU A 137 11.81 6.39 2.28
N ARG A 138 13.13 6.21 2.43
CA ARG A 138 14.15 7.09 1.82
C ARG A 138 14.31 6.88 0.31
N GLY A 139 13.58 5.92 -0.26
CA GLY A 139 13.64 5.60 -1.69
C GLY A 139 14.68 4.53 -2.01
N PHE A 140 14.92 4.33 -3.30
CA PHE A 140 15.82 3.29 -3.80
C PHE A 140 17.26 3.50 -3.31
N ASP A 141 17.92 2.41 -2.88
CA ASP A 141 19.32 2.39 -2.47
C ASP A 141 20.11 1.29 -3.19
N ALA A 142 21.22 1.69 -3.80
CA ALA A 142 22.19 0.78 -4.40
C ALA A 142 23.56 1.46 -4.55
N PRO A 143 24.66 0.67 -4.60
CA PRO A 143 25.97 1.20 -4.95
C PRO A 143 25.95 1.90 -6.31
N GLY A 144 26.63 3.06 -6.41
CA GLY A 144 26.72 3.82 -7.66
C GLY A 144 25.59 4.83 -7.88
N LEU A 145 24.78 5.12 -6.85
CA LEU A 145 23.83 6.23 -6.90
C LEU A 145 24.55 7.59 -7.03
N PRO A 146 24.04 8.51 -7.86
CA PRO A 146 24.54 9.88 -7.93
C PRO A 146 24.50 10.59 -6.57
N VAL A 147 25.49 11.45 -6.30
CA VAL A 147 25.59 12.21 -5.04
C VAL A 147 24.31 13.00 -4.72
N GLY A 148 23.68 13.60 -5.75
CA GLY A 148 22.42 14.33 -5.57
C GLY A 148 21.28 13.42 -5.07
N TYR A 149 21.22 12.18 -5.57
CA TYR A 149 20.23 11.19 -5.15
C TYR A 149 20.53 10.73 -3.71
N VAL A 150 21.79 10.41 -3.41
CA VAL A 150 22.23 10.06 -2.04
C VAL A 150 21.88 11.16 -1.03
N ASN A 151 22.07 12.43 -1.40
CA ASN A 151 21.72 13.56 -0.55
C ASN A 151 20.20 13.71 -0.35
N ALA A 152 19.39 13.43 -1.39
CA ALA A 152 17.93 13.45 -1.30
C ALA A 152 17.40 12.39 -0.32
N ARG A 153 18.10 11.25 -0.20
CA ARG A 153 17.79 10.20 0.78
C ARG A 153 17.94 10.65 2.24
N ASN A 154 18.39 11.88 2.55
CA ASN A 154 18.29 12.40 3.93
C ASN A 154 16.84 12.61 4.38
N TYR A 155 15.91 12.57 3.42
CA TYR A 155 14.49 12.68 3.66
C TYR A 155 13.79 11.37 3.34
N VAL A 156 12.68 11.11 4.03
CA VAL A 156 11.70 10.11 3.64
C VAL A 156 10.64 10.77 2.75
N HIS A 157 10.18 10.02 1.76
CA HIS A 157 9.06 10.43 0.92
C HIS A 157 7.76 9.97 1.56
N LEU A 158 7.01 10.93 2.11
CA LEU A 158 5.67 10.66 2.62
C LEU A 158 4.70 10.57 1.43
N ARG A 159 3.73 9.65 1.48
CA ARG A 159 2.76 9.52 0.39
C ARG A 159 1.88 10.76 0.27
N GLY A 160 1.82 11.30 -0.95
CA GLY A 160 1.06 12.50 -1.30
C GLY A 160 1.93 13.64 -1.83
N ARG A 161 1.96 13.79 -3.17
CA ARG A 161 2.74 14.79 -3.96
C ARG A 161 4.25 14.81 -3.67
N VAL A 162 5.02 15.08 -4.72
CA VAL A 162 6.51 15.21 -4.77
C VAL A 162 7.09 16.26 -3.78
N MET A 163 6.26 17.00 -3.03
CA MET A 163 6.68 18.08 -2.13
C MET A 163 6.61 17.76 -0.63
N ASN A 164 6.16 16.57 -0.22
CA ASN A 164 6.04 16.20 1.19
C ASN A 164 7.15 15.25 1.64
N SER A 165 8.35 15.79 1.77
CA SER A 165 9.51 15.11 2.34
C SER A 165 9.67 15.48 3.82
N MET A 166 9.94 14.50 4.67
CA MET A 166 10.31 14.72 6.08
C MET A 166 11.74 14.26 6.29
N LEU A 167 12.53 14.93 7.14
CA LEU A 167 13.85 14.41 7.51
C LEU A 167 13.72 13.01 8.09
N ALA A 168 14.58 12.08 7.67
CA ALA A 168 14.51 10.69 8.10
C ALA A 168 14.59 10.55 9.64
N THR A 169 15.39 11.40 10.30
CA THR A 169 15.49 11.45 11.76
C THR A 169 14.20 11.91 12.42
N SER A 170 13.56 12.97 11.89
CA SER A 170 12.26 13.44 12.38
C SER A 170 11.19 12.37 12.22
N PHE A 171 11.16 11.68 11.07
CA PHE A 171 10.24 10.58 10.83
C PHE A 171 10.43 9.45 11.85
N SER A 172 11.67 9.01 12.07
CA SER A 172 11.99 7.97 13.06
C SER A 172 11.60 8.37 14.49
N THR A 173 11.75 9.65 14.86
CA THR A 173 11.29 10.19 16.15
C THR A 173 9.77 10.16 16.26
N GLU A 174 9.02 10.61 15.25
CA GLU A 174 7.56 10.55 15.29
C GLU A 174 7.03 9.11 15.31
N LEU A 175 7.72 8.22 14.61
CA LEU A 175 7.48 6.77 14.64
C LEU A 175 7.66 6.16 16.03
N THR A 176 8.72 6.56 16.71
CA THR A 176 8.97 6.18 18.11
C THR A 176 7.90 6.74 19.03
N ASN A 177 7.54 8.02 18.89
CA ASN A 177 6.50 8.67 19.70
C ASN A 177 5.13 7.99 19.55
N LEU A 178 4.77 7.58 18.33
CA LEU A 178 3.49 6.92 18.12
C LEU A 178 3.44 5.53 18.78
N ARG A 179 4.51 4.75 18.62
CA ARG A 179 4.67 3.44 19.28
C ARG A 179 4.55 3.58 20.80
N ASP A 180 5.24 4.55 21.38
CA ASP A 180 5.42 4.63 22.84
C ASP A 180 4.22 5.22 23.59
N GLY A 181 3.17 5.73 22.92
CA GLY A 181 1.98 6.14 23.66
C GLY A 181 0.93 6.99 22.98
N GLN A 182 0.90 7.11 21.64
CA GLN A 182 -0.09 7.97 20.97
C GLN A 182 -1.11 7.24 20.10
N ILE A 183 -0.93 5.94 19.87
CA ILE A 183 -1.82 5.22 18.94
C ILE A 183 -3.17 4.84 19.52
N ASP A 184 -3.28 4.67 20.83
CA ASP A 184 -4.53 4.29 21.50
C ASP A 184 -5.56 5.43 21.56
N SER A 185 -5.17 6.63 21.13
CA SER A 185 -6.10 7.74 21.02
C SER A 185 -7.10 7.48 19.90
N LYS A 186 -8.40 7.54 20.22
CA LYS A 186 -9.48 7.43 19.22
C LYS A 186 -9.32 8.43 18.06
N VAL A 187 -8.74 9.59 18.33
CA VAL A 187 -8.45 10.61 17.31
C VAL A 187 -7.40 10.07 16.33
N THR A 188 -6.29 9.51 16.83
CA THR A 188 -5.24 8.92 16.01
C THR A 188 -5.78 7.77 15.16
N GLN A 189 -6.53 6.85 15.76
CA GLN A 189 -7.12 5.71 15.04
C GLN A 189 -8.08 6.17 13.93
N ASN A 190 -8.92 7.18 14.21
CA ASN A 190 -9.80 7.76 13.19
C ASN A 190 -9.03 8.43 12.05
N LEU A 191 -7.90 9.10 12.33
CA LEU A 191 -7.05 9.69 11.29
C LEU A 191 -6.39 8.61 10.42
N ILE A 192 -5.93 7.50 11.02
CA ILE A 192 -5.43 6.32 10.29
C ILE A 192 -6.52 5.79 9.35
N ARG A 193 -7.70 5.51 9.91
CA ARG A 193 -8.83 4.96 9.17
C ARG A 193 -9.23 5.84 8.01
N LEU A 194 -9.41 7.13 8.23
CA LEU A 194 -9.92 8.08 7.23
C LEU A 194 -9.09 8.14 5.95
N ALA A 195 -7.83 7.73 6.00
CA ALA A 195 -7.02 7.85 4.80
C ALA A 195 -6.34 6.58 4.34
N LEU A 196 -6.38 5.52 5.14
CA LEU A 196 -6.57 4.19 4.53
C LEU A 196 -7.83 4.18 3.66
N GLU A 197 -8.96 4.73 4.16
CA GLU A 197 -10.20 4.85 3.41
C GLU A 197 -10.02 5.63 2.10
N ASN A 198 -9.34 6.80 2.14
CA ASN A 198 -9.06 7.59 0.94
C ASN A 198 -8.14 6.87 -0.06
N GLU A 199 -7.13 6.14 0.40
CA GLU A 199 -6.19 5.46 -0.50
C GLU A 199 -6.81 4.20 -1.10
N ILE A 200 -7.57 3.43 -0.31
CA ILE A 200 -8.39 2.33 -0.81
C ILE A 200 -9.39 2.86 -1.84
N ASP A 201 -10.11 3.96 -1.57
CA ASP A 201 -11.05 4.56 -2.52
C ASP A 201 -10.37 4.97 -3.83
N ARG A 202 -9.17 5.55 -3.76
CA ARG A 202 -8.40 5.89 -4.96
C ARG A 202 -8.03 4.65 -5.76
N LYS A 203 -7.45 3.61 -5.14
CA LYS A 203 -7.09 2.37 -5.85
C LYS A 203 -8.33 1.69 -6.44
N MET A 204 -9.42 1.61 -5.68
CA MET A 204 -10.70 1.05 -6.12
C MET A 204 -11.34 1.84 -7.26
N LYS A 205 -11.25 3.17 -7.27
CA LYS A 205 -11.72 3.98 -8.41
C LYS A 205 -10.95 3.64 -9.69
N LEU A 206 -9.62 3.56 -9.62
CA LEU A 206 -8.78 3.19 -10.77
C LEU A 206 -9.14 1.79 -11.30
N ILE A 207 -9.24 0.80 -10.39
CA ILE A 207 -9.59 -0.58 -10.74
C ILE A 207 -10.99 -0.64 -11.36
N ARG A 208 -12.01 -0.01 -10.77
CA ARG A 208 -13.39 -0.01 -11.27
C ARG A 208 -13.54 0.66 -12.63
N GLU A 209 -12.84 1.77 -12.85
CA GLU A 209 -12.86 2.46 -14.14
C GLU A 209 -12.20 1.63 -15.24
N ALA A 210 -11.20 0.83 -14.89
CA ALA A 210 -10.50 -0.04 -15.82
C ALA A 210 -11.27 -1.33 -16.06
N GLU A 211 -11.58 -2.10 -15.02
CA GLU A 211 -12.19 -3.42 -15.11
C GLU A 211 -13.49 -3.50 -14.30
N PRO A 212 -14.59 -2.95 -14.85
CA PRO A 212 -15.86 -2.97 -14.16
C PRO A 212 -16.39 -4.39 -13.98
N ALA A 213 -16.07 -5.39 -14.82
CA ALA A 213 -16.70 -6.71 -14.69
C ALA A 213 -16.48 -7.37 -13.32
N PHE A 214 -15.32 -7.15 -12.69
CA PHE A 214 -15.00 -7.69 -11.36
C PHE A 214 -15.42 -6.79 -10.20
N PHE A 215 -15.80 -5.53 -10.46
CA PHE A 215 -16.02 -4.50 -9.42
C PHE A 215 -17.24 -3.59 -9.73
N ALA A 216 -18.20 -4.08 -10.51
CA ALA A 216 -19.03 -3.26 -11.41
C ALA A 216 -19.91 -2.20 -10.77
N ASN A 217 -20.37 -2.37 -9.53
CA ASN A 217 -21.36 -1.46 -8.95
C ASN A 217 -21.28 -1.35 -7.43
N SER A 218 -20.28 -1.97 -6.80
CA SER A 218 -20.17 -1.98 -5.36
C SER A 218 -18.75 -1.64 -4.91
N THR A 219 -18.65 -1.07 -3.72
CA THR A 219 -17.38 -0.97 -2.97
C THR A 219 -16.97 -2.31 -2.37
N ASP A 220 -17.58 -3.39 -2.84
CA ASP A 220 -17.59 -4.67 -2.18
C ASP A 220 -16.58 -5.56 -2.85
N MET A 221 -15.88 -6.33 -2.02
CA MET A 221 -14.76 -7.15 -2.40
C MET A 221 -14.93 -8.52 -1.77
N SER A 222 -14.43 -9.55 -2.44
CA SER A 222 -14.11 -10.80 -1.78
C SER A 222 -12.80 -10.67 -0.96
N PRO A 223 -12.51 -11.59 -0.04
CA PRO A 223 -11.25 -11.60 0.70
C PRO A 223 -9.99 -11.54 -0.18
N ILE A 224 -9.93 -12.26 -1.30
CA ILE A 224 -8.80 -12.20 -2.25
C ILE A 224 -8.67 -10.80 -2.85
N GLN A 225 -9.78 -10.21 -3.31
CA GLN A 225 -9.80 -8.85 -3.86
C GLN A 225 -9.38 -7.81 -2.81
N ALA A 226 -9.84 -7.97 -1.57
CA ALA A 226 -9.48 -7.08 -0.47
C ALA A 226 -7.99 -7.15 -0.12
N LEU A 227 -7.39 -8.35 -0.12
CA LEU A 227 -5.95 -8.50 0.07
C LEU A 227 -5.15 -7.88 -1.08
N PHE A 228 -5.60 -8.05 -2.33
CA PHE A 228 -5.00 -7.40 -3.50
C PHE A 228 -5.00 -5.87 -3.37
N VAL A 229 -6.13 -5.28 -2.97
CA VAL A 229 -6.22 -3.84 -2.74
C VAL A 229 -5.34 -3.41 -1.57
N ALA A 230 -5.34 -4.16 -0.46
CA ALA A 230 -4.45 -3.89 0.68
C ALA A 230 -2.97 -3.96 0.28
N TYR A 231 -2.59 -4.86 -0.64
CA TYR A 231 -1.26 -4.90 -1.24
C TYR A 231 -0.95 -3.64 -2.04
N ALA A 232 -1.82 -3.25 -2.97
CA ALA A 232 -1.63 -2.09 -3.84
C ALA A 232 -1.52 -0.79 -3.04
N VAL A 233 -2.33 -0.73 -1.99
CA VAL A 233 -2.24 0.25 -0.90
C VAL A 233 -0.84 0.09 -0.31
N ALA A 234 -0.51 -0.99 0.41
CA ALA A 234 0.77 -1.19 1.16
C ALA A 234 2.04 -0.88 0.38
N THR A 235 2.07 -1.16 -0.92
CA THR A 235 3.25 -1.02 -1.80
C THR A 235 3.26 0.23 -2.67
N ASP A 236 2.18 1.01 -2.64
CA ASP A 236 1.89 2.08 -3.59
C ASP A 236 1.98 1.65 -5.06
N ASP A 237 1.70 0.37 -5.34
CA ASP A 237 1.62 -0.11 -6.70
C ASP A 237 0.45 0.59 -7.40
N THR A 238 0.72 1.15 -8.56
CA THR A 238 -0.30 1.80 -9.40
C THR A 238 -1.14 0.80 -10.18
N LEU A 239 -0.79 -0.48 -10.11
CA LEU A 239 -1.46 -1.61 -10.75
C LEU A 239 -1.50 -1.49 -12.26
N VAL A 240 -0.55 -0.76 -12.84
CA VAL A 240 -0.38 -0.63 -14.30
C VAL A 240 0.71 -1.56 -14.80
N HIS A 241 0.55 -1.96 -16.05
CA HIS A 241 1.42 -2.87 -16.78
C HIS A 241 1.37 -4.30 -16.27
N ASN A 242 1.45 -5.25 -17.20
CA ASN A 242 1.82 -6.61 -16.86
C ASN A 242 3.34 -6.74 -16.64
N GLN A 243 3.86 -7.93 -16.35
CA GLN A 243 5.29 -8.17 -16.14
C GLN A 243 6.19 -7.60 -17.24
N VAL A 244 5.83 -7.83 -18.51
CA VAL A 244 6.60 -7.34 -19.65
C VAL A 244 6.60 -5.82 -19.69
N GLY A 245 5.43 -5.19 -19.53
CA GLY A 245 5.32 -3.73 -19.50
C GLY A 245 6.02 -3.11 -18.30
N LEU A 246 5.99 -3.76 -17.13
CA LEU A 246 6.65 -3.27 -15.91
C LEU A 246 8.18 -3.31 -16.06
N ASN A 247 8.72 -4.38 -16.63
CA ASN A 247 10.13 -4.44 -17.02
C ASN A 247 10.49 -3.31 -18.00
N GLY A 248 9.67 -3.08 -19.02
CA GLY A 248 9.86 -1.96 -19.96
C GLY A 248 9.85 -0.61 -19.27
N ARG A 249 8.95 -0.41 -18.29
CA ARG A 249 8.87 0.80 -17.47
C ARG A 249 10.12 1.01 -16.63
N LEU A 250 10.64 -0.04 -15.99
CA LEU A 250 11.89 0.01 -15.23
C LEU A 250 13.06 0.45 -16.12
N THR A 251 13.18 -0.13 -17.32
CA THR A 251 14.21 0.27 -18.29
C THR A 251 14.05 1.73 -18.72
N ALA A 252 12.84 2.18 -19.01
CA ALA A 252 12.58 3.57 -19.43
C ALA A 252 12.92 4.58 -18.32
N VAL A 253 12.58 4.27 -17.07
CA VAL A 253 12.93 5.11 -15.90
C VAL A 253 14.43 5.13 -15.68
N HIS A 254 15.11 3.99 -15.76
CA HIS A 254 16.56 3.91 -15.68
C HIS A 254 17.25 4.79 -16.72
N GLN A 255 16.85 4.68 -17.99
CA GLN A 255 17.38 5.50 -19.08
C GLN A 255 17.20 7.00 -18.81
N SER A 256 16.03 7.39 -18.30
CA SER A 256 15.74 8.79 -17.94
C SER A 256 16.65 9.29 -16.81
N LEU A 257 16.88 8.46 -15.77
CA LEU A 257 17.77 8.80 -14.65
C LEU A 257 19.24 8.87 -15.08
N VAL A 258 19.68 7.97 -15.96
CA VAL A 258 21.01 8.02 -16.57
C VAL A 258 21.19 9.29 -17.40
N GLN A 259 20.18 9.70 -18.19
CA GLN A 259 20.24 10.96 -18.94
C GLN A 259 20.35 12.19 -18.02
N LEU A 260 19.64 12.18 -16.88
CA LEU A 260 19.63 13.29 -15.93
C LEU A 260 20.89 13.36 -15.06
N HIS A 261 21.48 12.22 -14.71
CA HIS A 261 22.54 12.12 -13.71
C HIS A 261 23.86 11.53 -14.21
N GLY A 262 23.96 11.17 -15.49
CA GLY A 262 25.12 10.55 -16.12
C GLY A 262 25.23 9.04 -15.87
N SER A 263 25.06 8.60 -14.63
CA SER A 263 25.05 7.18 -14.26
C SER A 263 23.95 6.89 -13.23
N PHE A 264 23.32 5.73 -13.33
CA PHE A 264 22.37 5.26 -12.33
C PHE A 264 22.40 3.73 -12.29
N PRO A 265 22.24 3.09 -11.11
CA PRO A 265 22.25 1.63 -11.00
C PRO A 265 21.21 0.98 -11.93
N SER A 266 21.60 -0.14 -12.54
CA SER A 266 20.71 -0.91 -13.41
C SER A 266 19.49 -1.41 -12.62
N PRO A 267 18.29 -1.45 -13.22
CA PRO A 267 17.11 -2.04 -12.58
C PRO A 267 17.18 -3.58 -12.50
N SER A 268 18.13 -4.22 -13.18
CA SER A 268 18.28 -5.68 -13.18
C SER A 268 18.48 -6.23 -11.77
N GLY A 269 17.66 -7.21 -11.38
CA GLY A 269 17.71 -7.82 -10.04
C GLY A 269 16.94 -7.06 -8.97
N HIS A 270 16.36 -5.90 -9.30
CA HIS A 270 15.53 -5.11 -8.39
C HIS A 270 14.05 -5.28 -8.71
N LYS A 271 13.22 -5.15 -7.67
CA LYS A 271 11.75 -5.12 -7.78
C LYS A 271 11.28 -3.71 -8.09
N ALA A 272 10.13 -3.56 -8.72
CA ALA A 272 9.58 -2.24 -9.01
C ALA A 272 9.10 -1.52 -7.74
N PHE A 273 8.49 -2.27 -6.83
CA PHE A 273 7.90 -1.80 -5.58
C PHE A 273 8.50 -2.55 -4.37
N GLY A 274 8.13 -2.19 -3.14
CA GLY A 274 8.57 -2.87 -1.91
C GLY A 274 9.74 -2.20 -1.17
N ASP A 275 10.39 -2.91 -0.23
CA ASP A 275 11.36 -2.33 0.74
C ASP A 275 12.52 -1.55 0.10
N ASN A 276 12.89 -1.91 -1.12
CA ASN A 276 13.86 -1.18 -1.93
C ASN A 276 13.41 -1.14 -3.41
N GLY A 277 12.14 -0.77 -3.62
CA GLY A 277 11.53 -0.71 -4.94
C GLY A 277 12.18 0.35 -5.84
N TYR A 278 12.56 -0.06 -7.05
CA TYR A 278 13.26 0.79 -8.01
C TYR A 278 12.39 1.97 -8.51
N LEU A 279 11.08 1.76 -8.64
CA LEU A 279 10.12 2.83 -8.96
C LEU A 279 9.62 3.52 -7.71
N GLN A 280 9.32 2.75 -6.66
CA GLN A 280 8.80 3.26 -5.40
C GLN A 280 9.17 2.33 -4.25
N SER A 281 9.92 2.85 -3.28
CA SER A 281 10.24 2.11 -2.07
C SER A 281 9.20 2.32 -0.96
N THR A 282 8.88 1.25 -0.24
CA THR A 282 7.85 1.17 0.82
C THR A 282 8.19 0.03 1.78
N PRO A 283 7.84 0.08 3.07
CA PRO A 283 8.11 -0.99 4.03
C PRO A 283 7.16 -2.20 3.87
N ALA A 284 7.05 -2.72 2.66
CA ALA A 284 6.10 -3.75 2.27
C ALA A 284 6.33 -5.08 2.98
N ALA A 285 7.58 -5.50 3.20
CA ALA A 285 7.87 -6.77 3.86
C ALA A 285 7.43 -6.76 5.32
N LEU A 286 7.47 -5.59 5.97
CA LEU A 286 6.93 -5.43 7.31
C LEU A 286 5.39 -5.38 7.27
N ALA A 287 4.81 -4.54 6.40
CA ALA A 287 3.37 -4.36 6.30
C ALA A 287 2.62 -5.66 5.91
N LEU A 288 3.22 -6.45 5.03
CA LEU A 288 2.68 -7.69 4.49
C LEU A 288 3.51 -8.91 4.92
N SER A 289 4.11 -8.86 6.12
CA SER A 289 4.72 -10.03 6.74
C SER A 289 3.67 -11.11 7.01
N GLY A 290 4.09 -12.38 7.08
CA GLY A 290 3.19 -13.51 7.35
C GLY A 290 2.20 -13.26 8.51
N PRO A 291 2.67 -12.86 9.71
CA PRO A 291 1.78 -12.54 10.83
C PRO A 291 0.79 -11.40 10.55
N ASN A 292 1.22 -10.35 9.84
CA ASN A 292 0.35 -9.22 9.51
C ASN A 292 -0.68 -9.59 8.43
N VAL A 293 -0.32 -10.44 7.47
CA VAL A 293 -1.26 -11.00 6.49
C VAL A 293 -2.28 -11.89 7.18
N THR A 294 -1.85 -12.75 8.12
CA THR A 294 -2.79 -13.56 8.94
C THR A 294 -3.77 -12.66 9.68
N LEU A 295 -3.26 -11.63 10.36
CA LEU A 295 -4.09 -10.68 11.09
C LEU A 295 -5.08 -9.98 10.16
N LEU A 296 -4.61 -9.48 9.02
CA LEU A 296 -5.46 -8.81 8.03
C LEU A 296 -6.58 -9.71 7.52
N ILE A 297 -6.27 -10.97 7.14
CA ILE A 297 -7.30 -11.92 6.68
C ILE A 297 -8.34 -12.17 7.77
N ASN A 298 -7.92 -12.32 9.03
CA ASN A 298 -8.83 -12.49 10.15
C ASN A 298 -9.72 -11.25 10.37
N LYS A 299 -9.16 -10.04 10.25
CA LYS A 299 -9.93 -8.80 10.33
C LYS A 299 -10.91 -8.65 9.16
N ILE A 300 -10.49 -9.00 7.94
CA ILE A 300 -11.38 -9.05 6.77
C ILE A 300 -12.55 -10.01 7.06
N ASN A 301 -12.25 -11.20 7.56
CA ASN A 301 -13.28 -12.17 7.93
C ASN A 301 -14.21 -11.64 9.02
N ALA A 302 -13.74 -10.87 9.99
CA ALA A 302 -14.62 -10.30 11.02
C ALA A 302 -15.51 -9.16 10.50
N LYS A 303 -15.06 -8.41 9.49
CA LYS A 303 -15.76 -7.23 8.93
C LYS A 303 -16.69 -7.56 7.76
N GLY A 304 -16.65 -8.79 7.25
CA GLY A 304 -17.52 -9.20 6.15
C GLY A 304 -19.00 -9.11 6.54
N VAL A 305 -19.83 -8.54 5.68
CA VAL A 305 -21.28 -8.40 5.85
C VAL A 305 -22.02 -9.26 4.84
N THR A 306 -23.16 -9.83 5.23
CA THR A 306 -24.03 -10.58 4.32
C THR A 306 -24.73 -9.62 3.34
N GLN A 307 -24.77 -9.98 2.06
CA GLN A 307 -25.52 -9.26 1.02
C GLN A 307 -27.03 -9.43 1.16
#